data_AF-A0AAD1Q068-F1
#
_entry.id   AF-A0AAD1Q068-F1
#
_cell.length_a   1.000
_cell.length_b   1.000
_cell.length_c   1.000
_cell.angle_alpha   90.00
_cell.angle_beta   90.00
_cell.angle_gamma   90.00
#
_symmetry.space_group_name_H-M   'P 1'
#
loop_
_entity.id
_entity.type
_entity.pdbx_description
1 polymer ?
#
loop_
_entity_poly.entity_id
_entity_poly.type
_entity_poly.pdbx_seq_one_letter_code
_entity_poly.pdbx_strand_id
1 'polypeptide(L)'
;MHPYWHKVSQAIKVAVVGVSLPLLLSSAGFAQATQVGDSRIEKSIQILKDSDQDNDQEAIDLLMKIIESQKEDDEVRVLATETLVENVLVDNESHLNRKDIEQLVERLIEEVVNSSKDRPEFTKWSLYPLGKAIENQKKNLKIKDLQIKKIIDLLDDHNHPSFYERVTYPLREAVKFNNSEKLKTSLETIANNTDEDWRTRIGVAETLGFSGYHVETSMKVLTDFLLDQNKGSEKQEFALNSIEIVADELPDLAISKDSFYYWADQKDKEDIKKDWLRGLNVALEKLDVNKTPDQLDGNDISNVKKAVKNAIDVIEAAPENSWMKNRVLIAAIIIIILWFILLDLLVLFKPLWLLNISDWLEKNNLSLTLWGINISTTVVRIFLFRFQYDPRVLDAWVKTKLATASRQFNDNDTVKDREIYVPTIPVILNGKLINELTPKDLQDKFSEPRETLLICGEDGSGKTALACQLAKWAMKDDPNQRLCPNHQMLPIFIERELSDDANNQQTLIEEIHGKLESLIEEVMPISEEFVEHLLRKKRLLVIVDGYSEMSPETRQKIKPESKNFLVHALIITSRSKEILGSVKNKSIIEMKGVHHTKY
;
A
#
# COMPACT_ATOMS: atom_id res chain seq x y z
N MET A 1 -3.12 -3.24 31.17
CA MET A 1 -2.68 -1.84 31.25
C MET A 1 -2.56 -1.47 32.73
N HIS A 2 -1.33 -1.33 33.24
CA HIS A 2 -1.03 -1.24 34.68
C HIS A 2 -0.78 0.23 35.10
N PRO A 3 -1.18 0.70 36.30
CA PRO A 3 -1.21 2.12 36.67
C PRO A 3 0.14 2.71 37.09
N TYR A 4 1.26 1.99 36.90
CA TYR A 4 2.58 2.38 37.41
C TYR A 4 3.45 3.15 36.41
N TRP A 5 3.05 3.25 35.13
CA TRP A 5 3.87 3.89 34.10
C TRP A 5 3.91 5.43 34.16
N HIS A 6 2.91 6.07 34.77
CA HIS A 6 2.86 7.54 34.81
C HIS A 6 3.82 8.15 35.86
N LYS A 7 4.18 7.41 36.92
CA LYS A 7 5.12 7.88 37.95
C LYS A 7 6.58 7.70 37.56
N VAL A 8 6.92 6.66 36.79
CA VAL A 8 8.28 6.45 36.26
C VAL A 8 8.60 7.47 35.15
N SER A 9 7.61 7.84 34.32
CA SER A 9 7.76 8.90 33.30
C SER A 9 8.02 10.28 33.91
N GLN A 10 7.38 10.62 35.04
CA GLN A 10 7.65 11.89 35.73
C GLN A 10 8.97 11.88 36.50
N ALA A 11 9.40 10.76 37.08
CA ALA A 11 10.72 10.66 37.72
C ALA A 11 11.87 10.77 36.70
N ILE A 12 11.71 10.22 35.49
CA ILE A 12 12.68 10.36 34.41
C ILE A 12 12.67 11.79 33.84
N LYS A 13 11.51 12.45 33.73
CA LYS A 13 11.45 13.87 33.32
C LYS A 13 12.12 14.82 34.32
N VAL A 14 12.05 14.53 35.62
CA VAL A 14 12.70 15.38 36.64
C VAL A 14 14.19 15.06 36.80
N ALA A 15 14.62 13.81 36.56
CA ALA A 15 16.04 13.45 36.56
C ALA A 15 16.81 13.91 35.31
N VAL A 16 16.15 14.01 34.15
CA VAL A 16 16.77 14.50 32.90
C VAL A 16 16.88 16.04 32.87
N VAL A 17 16.03 16.76 33.60
CA VAL A 17 16.12 18.24 33.69
C VAL A 17 17.13 18.69 34.77
N GLY A 18 17.53 17.82 35.70
CA GLY A 18 18.33 18.20 36.88
C GLY A 18 19.84 17.97 36.80
N VAL A 19 20.38 17.32 35.76
CA VAL A 19 21.79 16.85 35.77
C VAL A 19 22.63 17.25 34.54
N SER A 20 22.10 17.90 33.50
CA SER A 20 22.79 17.96 32.20
C SER A 20 23.02 19.33 31.57
N LEU A 21 23.30 20.40 32.33
CA LEU A 21 23.70 21.67 31.71
C LEU A 21 24.98 22.31 32.30
N PRO A 22 25.22 22.32 33.62
CA PRO A 22 26.43 22.96 34.14
C PRO A 22 27.74 22.18 33.88
N LEU A 23 27.64 20.86 33.63
CA LEU A 23 28.80 19.97 33.48
C LEU A 23 29.20 19.70 32.03
N LEU A 24 28.32 19.97 31.04
CA LEU A 24 28.63 19.83 29.61
C LEU A 24 29.20 21.10 28.98
N LEU A 25 29.01 22.26 29.62
CA LEU A 25 29.43 23.58 29.10
C LEU A 25 30.80 24.06 29.64
N SER A 26 31.63 23.17 30.21
CA SER A 26 32.79 23.56 31.04
C SER A 26 34.18 23.55 30.40
N SER A 27 34.41 23.36 29.08
CA SER A 27 35.81 23.15 28.64
C SER A 27 36.34 23.79 27.35
N ALA A 28 35.65 24.71 26.68
CA ALA A 28 36.29 25.46 25.58
C ALA A 28 35.88 26.94 25.55
N GLY A 29 34.62 27.26 25.23
CA GLY A 29 34.17 28.65 25.06
C GLY A 29 34.33 29.53 26.30
N PHE A 30 34.08 29.01 27.50
CA PHE A 30 34.24 29.77 28.74
C PHE A 30 35.71 30.06 29.09
N ALA A 31 36.64 29.17 28.72
CA ALA A 31 38.07 29.34 28.98
C ALA A 31 38.71 30.33 27.98
N GLN A 32 38.29 30.30 26.71
CA GLN A 32 38.74 31.24 25.67
C GLN A 32 38.17 32.65 25.85
N ALA A 33 36.89 32.80 26.19
CA ALA A 33 36.30 34.12 26.47
C ALA A 33 36.99 34.85 27.62
N THR A 34 37.39 34.11 28.68
CA THR A 34 38.17 34.67 29.80
C THR A 34 39.62 35.02 29.47
N GLN A 35 40.18 34.52 28.35
CA GLN A 35 41.54 34.86 27.91
C GLN A 35 41.60 36.10 27.01
N VAL A 36 40.57 36.37 26.22
CA VAL A 36 40.49 37.56 25.32
C VAL A 36 39.78 38.75 26.00
N GLY A 37 38.96 38.52 27.03
CA GLY A 37 38.52 39.55 27.97
C GLY A 37 37.46 40.54 27.46
N ASP A 38 36.69 40.22 26.42
CA ASP A 38 35.59 41.09 25.98
C ASP A 38 34.32 40.86 26.81
N SER A 39 34.09 41.75 27.77
CA SER A 39 32.91 41.77 28.65
C SER A 39 31.56 41.75 27.92
N ARG A 40 31.49 42.13 26.63
CA ARG A 40 30.26 42.08 25.84
C ARG A 40 29.93 40.65 25.40
N ILE A 41 30.93 39.86 25.04
CA ILE A 41 30.76 38.44 24.69
C ILE A 41 30.38 37.65 25.95
N GLU A 42 31.04 37.91 27.08
CA GLU A 42 30.67 37.33 28.38
C GLU A 42 29.22 37.68 28.76
N LYS A 43 28.80 38.93 28.53
CA LYS A 43 27.42 39.37 28.74
C LYS A 43 26.45 38.58 27.86
N SER A 44 26.73 38.42 26.56
CA SER A 44 25.87 37.62 25.66
C SER A 44 25.76 36.16 26.12
N ILE A 45 26.85 35.54 26.56
CA ILE A 45 26.85 34.18 27.12
C ILE A 45 26.00 34.11 28.39
N GLN A 46 26.09 35.11 29.27
CA GLN A 46 25.28 35.15 30.49
C GLN A 46 23.79 35.30 30.16
N ILE A 47 23.43 36.16 29.20
CA ILE A 47 22.05 36.31 28.72
C ILE A 47 21.48 34.98 28.22
N LEU A 48 22.27 34.23 27.43
CA LEU A 48 21.87 32.91 26.90
C LEU A 48 21.72 31.84 28.01
N LYS A 49 22.40 31.98 29.15
CA LYS A 49 22.28 31.05 30.29
C LYS A 49 21.02 31.25 31.13
N ASP A 50 20.45 32.46 31.10
CA ASP A 50 19.34 32.86 31.95
C ASP A 50 17.97 32.75 31.22
N SER A 51 17.87 31.98 30.12
CA SER A 51 16.90 32.25 29.04
C SER A 51 15.41 31.89 29.26
N ASP A 52 14.57 32.87 28.84
CA ASP A 52 13.26 32.79 28.17
C ASP A 52 13.47 33.36 26.72
N GLN A 53 12.56 33.11 25.77
CA GLN A 53 12.72 33.40 24.32
C GLN A 53 13.17 34.84 23.94
N ASP A 54 12.77 35.87 24.71
CA ASP A 54 13.12 37.28 24.41
C ASP A 54 14.61 37.60 24.71
N ASN A 55 15.23 36.84 25.60
CA ASN A 55 16.64 37.04 25.99
C ASN A 55 17.59 36.55 24.89
N ASP A 56 17.21 35.53 24.12
CA ASP A 56 18.04 34.97 23.06
C ASP A 56 18.25 35.97 21.90
N GLN A 57 17.21 36.74 21.54
CA GLN A 57 17.32 37.75 20.49
C GLN A 57 18.25 38.90 20.88
N GLU A 58 18.26 39.32 22.15
CA GLU A 58 19.19 40.34 22.64
C GLU A 58 20.65 39.86 22.52
N ALA A 59 20.92 38.61 22.90
CA ALA A 59 22.25 38.03 22.80
C ALA A 59 22.72 37.91 21.33
N ILE A 60 21.83 37.49 20.42
CA ILE A 60 22.10 37.41 18.98
C ILE A 60 22.44 38.78 18.40
N ASP A 61 21.63 39.80 18.71
CA ASP A 61 21.85 41.15 18.19
C ASP A 61 23.17 41.74 18.70
N LEU A 62 23.53 41.47 19.97
CA LEU A 62 24.81 41.87 20.53
C LEU A 62 25.99 41.19 19.82
N LEU A 63 25.91 39.87 19.60
CA LEU A 63 26.96 39.11 18.90
C LEU A 63 27.08 39.56 17.44
N MET A 64 25.98 39.67 16.71
CA MET A 64 25.98 40.14 15.32
C MET A 64 26.53 41.56 15.20
N LYS A 65 26.22 42.44 16.15
CA LYS A 65 26.80 43.80 16.16
C LYS A 65 28.31 43.80 16.33
N ILE A 66 28.86 42.87 17.11
CA ILE A 66 30.32 42.70 17.23
C ILE A 66 30.88 42.16 15.91
N ILE A 67 30.27 41.12 15.35
CA ILE A 67 30.70 40.48 14.09
C ILE A 67 30.68 41.46 12.91
N GLU A 68 29.66 42.31 12.78
CA GLU A 68 29.49 43.27 11.68
C GLU A 68 30.27 44.58 11.88
N SER A 69 30.86 44.81 13.07
CA SER A 69 31.51 46.08 13.39
C SER A 69 32.93 46.14 12.83
N GLN A 70 33.11 47.06 11.87
CA GLN A 70 34.41 47.35 11.25
C GLN A 70 35.46 47.93 12.21
N LYS A 71 35.07 48.30 13.44
CA LYS A 71 35.96 48.86 14.47
C LYS A 71 36.50 47.81 15.44
N GLU A 72 35.92 46.61 15.45
CA GLU A 72 36.37 45.54 16.33
C GLU A 72 37.60 44.87 15.77
N ASP A 73 38.37 44.26 16.68
CA ASP A 73 39.52 43.43 16.31
C ASP A 73 39.06 42.10 15.70
N ASP A 74 39.86 41.55 14.78
CA ASP A 74 39.53 40.30 14.09
C ASP A 74 39.38 39.13 15.09
N GLU A 75 40.18 39.08 16.16
CA GLU A 75 40.09 38.03 17.20
C GLU A 75 38.75 38.10 17.95
N VAL A 76 38.29 39.31 18.28
CA VAL A 76 37.01 39.53 18.95
C VAL A 76 35.84 39.14 18.05
N ARG A 77 35.93 39.45 16.75
CA ARG A 77 34.90 39.08 15.77
C ARG A 77 34.83 37.57 15.54
N VAL A 78 35.98 36.90 15.47
CA VAL A 78 36.04 35.42 15.38
C VAL A 78 35.42 34.79 16.62
N LEU A 79 35.79 35.24 17.81
CA LEU A 79 35.24 34.72 19.07
C LEU A 79 33.72 34.96 19.17
N ALA A 80 33.23 36.11 18.71
CA ALA A 80 31.80 36.38 18.64
C ALA A 80 31.08 35.43 17.66
N THR A 81 31.70 35.13 16.50
CA THR A 81 31.19 34.15 15.55
C THR A 81 31.14 32.75 16.17
N GLU A 82 32.21 32.29 16.80
CA GLU A 82 32.25 31.00 17.50
C GLU A 82 31.17 30.92 18.57
N THR A 83 31.05 31.96 19.40
CA THR A 83 30.04 32.04 20.46
C THR A 83 28.62 31.95 19.89
N LEU A 84 28.34 32.65 18.79
CA LEU A 84 27.05 32.59 18.11
C LEU A 84 26.75 31.17 17.62
N VAL A 85 27.72 30.52 16.98
CA VAL A 85 27.52 29.18 16.42
C VAL A 85 27.33 28.13 17.51
N GLU A 86 28.12 28.20 18.58
CA GLU A 86 28.14 27.19 19.64
C GLU A 86 27.02 27.31 20.67
N ASN A 87 26.38 28.47 20.78
CA ASN A 87 25.35 28.70 21.79
C ASN A 87 23.97 29.01 21.18
N VAL A 88 23.91 29.51 19.94
CA VAL A 88 22.64 29.87 19.28
C VAL A 88 22.30 28.92 18.15
N LEU A 89 23.28 28.59 17.29
CA LEU A 89 23.07 27.75 16.11
C LEU A 89 23.35 26.26 16.38
N VAL A 90 23.03 25.78 17.57
CA VAL A 90 23.19 24.36 17.96
C VAL A 90 22.03 23.52 17.41
N ASP A 91 22.32 22.27 17.01
CA ASP A 91 21.32 21.33 16.48
C ASP A 91 20.26 20.99 17.56
N ASN A 92 18.97 21.04 17.20
CA ASN A 92 17.78 20.67 18.00
C ASN A 92 17.47 21.43 19.30
N GLU A 93 18.21 22.48 19.67
CA GLU A 93 17.96 23.25 20.91
C GLU A 93 17.72 24.75 20.71
N SER A 94 17.78 25.27 19.47
CA SER A 94 17.52 26.70 19.25
C SER A 94 16.03 27.05 19.46
N HIS A 95 15.77 28.04 20.32
CA HIS A 95 14.44 28.61 20.52
C HIS A 95 13.95 29.48 19.34
N LEU A 96 14.80 29.64 18.32
CA LEU A 96 14.54 30.40 17.10
C LEU A 96 13.67 29.61 16.13
N ASN A 97 12.80 30.33 15.41
CA ASN A 97 12.10 29.73 14.29
C ASN A 97 13.03 29.56 13.08
N ARG A 98 12.63 28.69 12.14
CA ARG A 98 13.40 28.37 10.94
C ARG A 98 13.79 29.59 10.10
N LYS A 99 12.91 30.58 9.95
CA LYS A 99 13.16 31.75 9.09
C LYS A 99 14.25 32.64 9.70
N ASP A 100 14.25 32.79 11.01
CA ASP A 100 15.24 33.62 11.71
C ASP A 100 16.62 32.95 11.67
N ILE A 101 16.69 31.61 11.77
CA ILE A 101 17.92 30.84 11.56
C ILE A 101 18.45 31.01 10.13
N GLU A 102 17.59 30.87 9.12
CA GLU A 102 17.98 31.06 7.71
C GLU A 102 18.54 32.47 7.46
N GLN A 103 17.90 33.50 8.02
CA GLN A 103 18.37 34.89 7.91
C GLN A 103 19.68 35.14 8.65
N LEU A 104 19.85 34.55 9.84
CA LEU A 104 21.06 34.71 10.65
C LEU A 104 22.27 34.06 9.97
N VAL A 105 22.11 32.84 9.45
CA VAL A 105 23.18 32.16 8.68
C VAL A 105 23.46 32.90 7.38
N GLU A 106 22.44 33.44 6.70
CA GLU A 106 22.63 34.26 5.50
C GLU A 106 23.47 35.51 5.79
N ARG A 107 23.16 36.25 6.86
CA ARG A 107 23.95 37.41 7.30
C ARG A 107 25.38 37.03 7.66
N LEU A 108 25.57 35.91 8.36
CA LEU A 108 26.90 35.44 8.75
C LEU A 108 27.74 35.08 7.52
N ILE A 109 27.17 34.37 6.54
CA ILE A 109 27.85 34.08 5.26
C ILE A 109 28.26 35.39 4.57
N GLU A 110 27.35 36.36 4.49
CA GLU A 110 27.64 37.63 3.82
C GLU A 110 28.78 38.38 4.52
N GLU A 111 28.76 38.46 5.84
CA GLU A 111 29.78 39.20 6.59
C GLU A 111 31.15 38.53 6.49
N VAL A 112 31.22 37.21 6.67
CA VAL A 112 32.47 36.43 6.59
C VAL A 112 33.07 36.49 5.19
N VAL A 113 32.25 36.34 4.15
CA VAL A 113 32.73 36.30 2.76
C VAL A 113 33.06 37.69 2.22
N ASN A 114 32.24 38.71 2.50
CA ASN A 114 32.50 40.07 2.02
C ASN A 114 33.72 40.71 2.71
N SER A 115 34.00 40.29 3.95
CA SER A 115 35.18 40.75 4.70
C SER A 115 36.52 40.21 4.16
N SER A 116 36.51 39.25 3.23
CA SER A 116 37.72 38.56 2.73
C SER A 116 38.83 39.50 2.26
N LYS A 117 38.48 40.61 1.61
CA LYS A 117 39.44 41.58 1.06
C LYS A 117 40.01 42.53 2.11
N ASP A 118 39.17 42.98 3.04
CA ASP A 118 39.53 44.04 3.99
C ASP A 118 40.03 43.47 5.32
N ARG A 119 39.61 42.25 5.67
CA ARG A 119 39.81 41.57 6.98
C ARG A 119 40.08 40.07 6.79
N PRO A 120 41.22 39.71 6.20
CA PRO A 120 41.49 38.33 5.80
C PRO A 120 41.65 37.34 6.96
N GLU A 121 42.16 37.78 8.12
CA GLU A 121 42.29 36.91 9.29
C GLU A 121 40.91 36.60 9.90
N PHE A 122 40.04 37.60 10.04
CA PHE A 122 38.65 37.37 10.44
C PHE A 122 37.96 36.35 9.52
N THR A 123 38.06 36.53 8.19
CA THR A 123 37.47 35.58 7.23
C THR A 123 38.07 34.18 7.40
N LYS A 124 39.40 34.05 7.40
CA LYS A 124 40.12 32.77 7.51
C LYS A 124 39.68 31.95 8.71
N TRP A 125 39.60 32.58 9.89
CA TRP A 125 39.29 31.90 11.13
C TRP A 125 37.78 31.70 11.33
N SER A 126 36.93 32.53 10.70
CA SER A 126 35.47 32.36 10.74
C SER A 126 34.91 31.31 9.76
N LEU A 127 35.70 30.84 8.79
CA LEU A 127 35.27 29.79 7.84
C LEU A 127 34.93 28.46 8.53
N TYR A 128 35.67 28.07 9.58
CA TYR A 128 35.40 26.83 10.31
C TYR A 128 34.09 26.93 11.14
N PRO A 129 33.90 27.97 11.99
CA PRO A 129 32.61 28.21 12.64
C PRO A 129 31.45 28.31 11.65
N LEU A 130 31.68 28.92 10.48
CA LEU A 130 30.66 29.00 9.43
C LEU A 130 30.26 27.60 8.92
N GLY A 131 31.22 26.70 8.68
CA GLY A 131 30.92 25.32 8.29
C GLY A 131 30.10 24.59 9.35
N LYS A 132 30.47 24.73 10.63
CA LYS A 132 29.74 24.17 11.78
C LYS A 132 28.32 24.74 11.89
N ALA A 133 28.13 26.03 11.61
CA ALA A 133 26.82 26.68 11.58
C ALA A 133 25.90 26.06 10.52
N ILE A 134 26.45 25.79 9.33
CA ILE A 134 25.71 25.18 8.21
C ILE A 134 25.37 23.72 8.56
N GLU A 135 26.34 22.96 9.05
CA GLU A 135 26.19 21.55 9.46
C GLU A 135 25.10 21.39 10.54
N ASN A 136 25.15 22.20 11.61
CA ASN A 136 24.20 22.14 12.71
C ASN A 136 22.76 22.42 12.27
N GLN A 137 22.57 23.18 11.18
CA GLN A 137 21.25 23.61 10.70
C GLN A 137 20.77 22.82 9.47
N LYS A 138 21.35 21.65 9.20
CA LYS A 138 21.05 20.78 8.05
C LYS A 138 19.57 20.46 7.78
N LYS A 139 18.71 20.46 8.81
CA LYS A 139 17.25 20.19 8.68
C LYS A 139 16.43 21.44 8.34
N ASN A 140 16.98 22.62 8.61
CA ASN A 140 16.26 23.89 8.60
C ASN A 140 16.76 24.86 7.52
N LEU A 141 17.97 24.68 7.01
CA LEU A 141 18.65 25.64 6.14
C LEU A 141 18.56 25.25 4.65
N LYS A 142 18.28 26.23 3.79
CA LYS A 142 18.49 26.13 2.33
C LYS A 142 19.33 27.30 1.86
N ILE A 143 20.62 27.05 1.63
CA ILE A 143 21.55 28.07 1.14
C ILE A 143 21.28 28.35 -0.34
N LYS A 144 21.26 29.63 -0.72
CA LYS A 144 20.99 30.05 -2.10
C LYS A 144 22.21 29.81 -2.98
N ASP A 145 21.99 29.43 -4.24
CA ASP A 145 23.05 29.21 -5.24
C ASP A 145 24.03 30.40 -5.36
N LEU A 146 23.53 31.64 -5.19
CA LEU A 146 24.36 32.85 -5.19
C LEU A 146 25.35 32.90 -4.02
N GLN A 147 24.95 32.44 -2.83
CA GLN A 147 25.81 32.40 -1.65
C GLN A 147 26.89 31.33 -1.80
N ILE A 148 26.52 30.17 -2.34
CA ILE A 148 27.48 29.10 -2.65
C ILE A 148 28.52 29.59 -3.65
N LYS A 149 28.10 30.34 -4.68
CA LYS A 149 29.02 30.95 -5.63
C LYS A 149 30.02 31.91 -4.94
N LYS A 150 29.55 32.75 -4.01
CA LYS A 150 30.43 33.64 -3.24
C LYS A 150 31.45 32.86 -2.40
N ILE A 151 31.07 31.71 -1.83
CA ILE A 151 31.99 30.83 -1.09
C ILE A 151 33.02 30.21 -2.05
N ILE A 152 32.60 29.77 -3.24
CA ILE A 152 33.51 29.24 -4.28
C ILE A 152 34.54 30.29 -4.71
N ASP A 153 34.13 31.55 -4.85
CA ASP A 153 35.03 32.64 -5.25
C ASP A 153 36.21 32.82 -4.25
N LEU A 154 36.09 32.34 -3.00
CA LEU A 154 37.19 32.34 -2.02
C LEU A 154 38.24 31.24 -2.24
N LEU A 155 37.93 30.20 -3.02
CA LEU A 155 38.90 29.14 -3.35
C LEU A 155 40.04 29.67 -4.22
N ASP A 156 39.76 30.68 -5.05
CA ASP A 156 40.73 31.27 -5.98
C ASP A 156 41.34 32.59 -5.48
N ASP A 157 41.25 32.89 -4.17
CA ASP A 157 41.82 34.15 -3.66
C ASP A 157 43.36 34.11 -3.67
N HIS A 158 43.94 34.67 -4.74
CA HIS A 158 45.37 34.78 -4.92
C HIS A 158 46.08 35.65 -3.87
N ASN A 159 45.36 36.55 -3.18
CA ASN A 159 45.93 37.38 -2.13
C ASN A 159 46.10 36.61 -0.82
N HIS A 160 45.28 35.57 -0.62
CA HIS A 160 45.27 34.76 0.59
C HIS A 160 45.33 33.26 0.27
N PRO A 161 46.51 32.74 -0.15
CA PRO A 161 46.66 31.38 -0.62
C PRO A 161 46.32 30.29 0.39
N SER A 162 46.10 30.59 1.67
CA SER A 162 45.70 29.62 2.70
C SER A 162 44.17 29.50 2.88
N PHE A 163 43.36 30.27 2.15
CA PHE A 163 41.90 30.21 2.30
C PHE A 163 41.33 28.89 1.81
N TYR A 164 41.84 28.35 0.70
CA TYR A 164 41.28 27.15 0.07
C TYR A 164 41.20 25.94 1.02
N GLU A 165 42.18 25.76 1.91
CA GLU A 165 42.19 24.68 2.93
C GLU A 165 41.01 24.75 3.90
N ARG A 166 40.45 25.94 4.12
CA ARG A 166 39.39 26.19 5.09
C ARG A 166 38.03 26.41 4.44
N VAL A 167 38.01 26.87 3.19
CA VAL A 167 36.78 27.13 2.43
C VAL A 167 36.05 25.83 2.07
N THR A 168 36.77 24.71 1.90
CA THR A 168 36.14 23.43 1.52
C THR A 168 35.12 22.94 2.55
N TYR A 169 35.34 23.15 3.85
CA TYR A 169 34.40 22.72 4.89
C TYR A 169 33.02 23.43 4.82
N PRO A 170 32.91 24.77 4.87
CA PRO A 170 31.61 25.42 4.69
C PRO A 170 31.01 25.17 3.30
N LEU A 171 31.84 25.01 2.27
CA LEU A 171 31.35 24.73 0.91
C LEU A 171 30.72 23.33 0.80
N ARG A 172 31.37 22.29 1.32
CA ARG A 172 30.88 20.91 1.26
C ARG A 172 29.59 20.75 2.06
N GLU A 173 29.51 21.36 3.25
CA GLU A 173 28.27 21.37 4.04
C GLU A 173 27.14 22.13 3.34
N ALA A 174 27.45 23.24 2.66
CA ALA A 174 26.46 24.02 1.92
C ALA A 174 25.84 23.26 0.75
N VAL A 175 26.64 22.45 0.05
CA VAL A 175 26.19 21.69 -1.13
C VAL A 175 25.52 20.37 -0.76
N LYS A 176 25.96 19.70 0.33
CA LYS A 176 25.39 18.45 0.84
C LYS A 176 23.86 18.48 1.00
N PHE A 177 23.30 19.67 1.28
CA PHE A 177 21.87 19.87 1.46
C PHE A 177 21.19 20.73 0.38
N ASN A 178 21.93 21.21 -0.64
CA ASN A 178 21.35 22.01 -1.73
C ASN A 178 21.12 21.17 -3.01
N ASN A 179 19.85 20.90 -3.30
CA ASN A 179 19.42 19.95 -4.35
C ASN A 179 19.15 20.59 -5.73
N SER A 180 19.63 21.81 -6.00
CA SER A 180 19.40 22.47 -7.31
C SER A 180 20.17 21.73 -8.41
N GLU A 181 19.47 21.12 -9.38
CA GLU A 181 20.12 20.49 -10.56
C GLU A 181 21.03 21.47 -11.30
N LYS A 182 20.62 22.74 -11.38
CA LYS A 182 21.43 23.81 -11.97
C LYS A 182 22.78 23.99 -11.26
N LEU A 183 22.78 23.91 -9.93
CA LEU A 183 23.99 24.00 -9.13
C LEU A 183 24.89 22.79 -9.38
N LYS A 184 24.34 21.57 -9.34
CA LYS A 184 25.10 20.33 -9.59
C LYS A 184 25.82 20.37 -10.93
N THR A 185 25.11 20.73 -12.02
CA THR A 185 25.71 20.87 -13.35
C THR A 185 26.78 21.96 -13.39
N SER A 186 26.57 23.08 -12.68
CA SER A 186 27.57 24.16 -12.61
C SER A 186 28.84 23.70 -11.90
N LEU A 187 28.72 22.99 -10.78
CA LEU A 187 29.86 22.45 -10.04
C LEU A 187 30.61 21.40 -10.86
N GLU A 188 29.88 20.49 -11.53
CA GLU A 188 30.47 19.49 -12.42
C GLU A 188 31.25 20.14 -13.58
N THR A 189 30.73 21.24 -14.12
CA THR A 189 31.42 22.01 -15.17
C THR A 189 32.72 22.63 -14.65
N ILE A 190 32.69 23.22 -13.44
CA ILE A 190 33.88 23.83 -12.82
C ILE A 190 34.96 22.77 -12.54
N ALA A 191 34.59 21.62 -11.96
CA ALA A 191 35.55 20.55 -11.64
C ALA A 191 36.29 20.02 -12.90
N ASN A 192 35.55 19.89 -14.01
CA ASN A 192 36.08 19.38 -15.28
C ASN A 192 36.84 20.41 -16.11
N ASN A 193 36.64 21.71 -15.86
CA ASN A 193 37.28 22.75 -16.67
C ASN A 193 38.77 22.87 -16.32
N THR A 194 39.66 22.46 -17.24
CA THR A 194 41.11 22.50 -17.02
C THR A 194 41.71 23.90 -16.94
N ASP A 195 40.96 24.90 -17.43
CA ASP A 195 41.40 26.30 -17.45
C ASP A 195 41.12 27.02 -16.12
N GLU A 196 40.33 26.44 -15.21
CA GLU A 196 40.08 26.98 -13.87
C GLU A 196 41.29 26.79 -12.95
N ASP A 197 41.44 27.66 -11.94
CA ASP A 197 42.47 27.48 -10.91
C ASP A 197 42.30 26.14 -10.21
N TRP A 198 43.44 25.51 -9.94
CA TRP A 198 43.45 24.16 -9.38
C TRP A 198 42.77 24.10 -8.00
N ARG A 199 42.83 25.16 -7.18
CA ARG A 199 42.17 25.19 -5.86
C ARG A 199 40.66 25.11 -6.01
N THR A 200 40.12 25.90 -6.94
CA THR A 200 38.70 25.89 -7.28
C THR A 200 38.28 24.54 -7.82
N ARG A 201 39.04 23.97 -8.75
CA ARG A 201 38.73 22.65 -9.34
C ARG A 201 38.71 21.54 -8.30
N ILE A 202 39.75 21.46 -7.47
CA ILE A 202 39.90 20.39 -6.47
C ILE A 202 38.94 20.58 -5.30
N GLY A 203 38.75 21.81 -4.81
CA GLY A 203 37.77 22.11 -3.77
C GLY A 203 36.32 21.84 -4.21
N VAL A 204 35.98 22.14 -5.48
CA VAL A 204 34.67 21.80 -6.04
C VAL A 204 34.54 20.29 -6.29
N ALA A 205 35.60 19.61 -6.72
CA ALA A 205 35.59 18.16 -6.86
C ALA A 205 35.38 17.46 -5.51
N GLU A 206 36.09 17.87 -4.45
CA GLU A 206 35.85 17.39 -3.08
C GLU A 206 34.40 17.61 -2.67
N THR A 207 33.87 18.81 -2.89
CA THR A 207 32.48 19.20 -2.57
C THR A 207 31.45 18.30 -3.26
N LEU A 208 31.64 18.02 -4.55
CA LEU A 208 30.78 17.10 -5.31
C LEU A 208 30.81 15.69 -4.70
N GLY A 209 32.01 15.17 -4.47
CA GLY A 209 32.19 13.86 -3.86
C GLY A 209 31.53 13.74 -2.49
N PHE A 210 31.82 14.70 -1.61
CA PHE A 210 31.35 14.75 -0.23
C PHE A 210 29.83 14.88 -0.13
N SER A 211 29.22 15.65 -1.04
CA SER A 211 27.77 15.76 -1.13
C SER A 211 27.10 14.51 -1.71
N GLY A 212 27.87 13.55 -2.24
CA GLY A 212 27.35 12.35 -2.91
C GLY A 212 26.83 12.63 -4.33
N TYR A 213 27.18 13.76 -4.93
CA TYR A 213 26.78 14.13 -6.29
C TYR A 213 27.94 13.98 -7.27
N HIS A 214 27.73 13.25 -8.37
CA HIS A 214 28.77 13.03 -9.40
C HIS A 214 30.10 12.55 -8.79
N VAL A 215 30.02 11.56 -7.89
CA VAL A 215 31.18 10.98 -7.19
C VAL A 215 32.17 10.39 -8.19
N GLU A 216 31.68 9.84 -9.30
CA GLU A 216 32.54 9.37 -10.39
C GLU A 216 33.42 10.49 -10.96
N THR A 217 32.83 11.65 -11.23
CA THR A 217 33.53 12.84 -11.73
C THR A 217 34.51 13.38 -10.68
N SER A 218 34.04 13.53 -9.44
CA SER A 218 34.86 13.97 -8.30
C SER A 218 36.14 13.14 -8.17
N MET A 219 35.99 11.82 -8.01
CA MET A 219 37.11 10.91 -7.80
C MET A 219 38.07 10.89 -8.98
N LYS A 220 37.56 10.98 -10.22
CA LYS A 220 38.42 11.10 -11.42
C LYS A 220 39.29 12.35 -11.37
N VAL A 221 38.70 13.52 -11.10
CA VAL A 221 39.42 14.79 -11.06
C VAL A 221 40.47 14.79 -9.94
N LEU A 222 40.10 14.35 -8.74
CA LEU A 222 41.02 14.30 -7.59
C LEU A 222 42.22 13.37 -7.86
N THR A 223 41.96 12.18 -8.40
CA THR A 223 42.99 11.17 -8.66
C THR A 223 43.89 11.53 -9.86
N ASP A 224 43.34 12.14 -10.91
CA ASP A 224 44.15 12.65 -12.03
C ASP A 224 45.06 13.79 -11.58
N PHE A 225 44.57 14.66 -10.70
CA PHE A 225 45.38 15.74 -10.13
C PHE A 225 46.49 15.22 -9.22
N LEU A 226 46.18 14.23 -8.37
CA LEU A 226 47.15 13.56 -7.50
C LEU A 226 48.31 12.93 -8.29
N LEU A 227 48.03 12.33 -9.44
CA LEU A 227 49.02 11.62 -10.27
C LEU A 227 49.81 12.52 -11.23
N ASP A 228 49.48 13.81 -11.34
CA ASP A 228 50.25 14.74 -12.17
C ASP A 228 51.59 15.08 -11.51
N GLN A 229 52.66 14.48 -12.03
CA GLN A 229 54.05 14.63 -11.53
C GLN A 229 54.61 16.06 -11.65
N ASN A 230 53.93 16.96 -12.37
CA ASN A 230 54.33 18.36 -12.49
C ASN A 230 53.82 19.22 -11.32
N LYS A 231 53.07 18.64 -10.37
CA LYS A 231 52.53 19.34 -9.20
C LYS A 231 53.48 19.16 -8.01
N GLY A 232 53.55 20.19 -7.15
CA GLY A 232 54.30 20.13 -5.90
C GLY A 232 53.60 19.25 -4.86
N SER A 233 54.37 18.69 -3.93
CA SER A 233 53.90 17.75 -2.90
C SER A 233 52.69 18.25 -2.10
N GLU A 234 52.69 19.52 -1.69
CA GLU A 234 51.60 20.16 -0.95
C GLU A 234 50.25 20.11 -1.70
N LYS A 235 50.28 20.29 -3.03
CA LYS A 235 49.06 20.25 -3.86
C LYS A 235 48.54 18.82 -4.00
N GLN A 236 49.46 17.86 -4.10
CA GLN A 236 49.13 16.44 -4.19
C GLN A 236 48.58 15.92 -2.86
N GLU A 237 49.15 16.35 -1.74
CA GLU A 237 48.66 16.06 -0.39
C GLU A 237 47.23 16.57 -0.19
N PHE A 238 46.92 17.79 -0.66
CA PHE A 238 45.56 18.31 -0.61
C PHE A 238 44.57 17.41 -1.36
N ALA A 239 44.89 17.00 -2.59
CA ALA A 239 44.03 16.09 -3.35
C ALA A 239 43.91 14.70 -2.70
N LEU A 240 44.96 14.21 -2.05
CA LEU A 240 44.93 12.95 -1.31
C LEU A 240 43.98 13.03 -0.11
N ASN A 241 44.07 14.10 0.68
CA ASN A 241 43.17 14.38 1.80
C ASN A 241 41.71 14.57 1.34
N SER A 242 41.48 15.25 0.21
CA SER A 242 40.14 15.37 -0.38
C SER A 242 39.53 14.00 -0.73
N ILE A 243 40.32 13.04 -1.24
CA ILE A 243 39.84 11.68 -1.52
C ILE A 243 39.42 10.98 -0.23
N GLU A 244 40.21 11.10 0.83
CA GLU A 244 39.92 10.54 2.15
C GLU A 244 38.62 11.12 2.73
N ILE A 245 38.48 12.45 2.72
CA ILE A 245 37.28 13.16 3.18
C ILE A 245 36.01 12.66 2.48
N VAL A 246 36.07 12.48 1.15
CA VAL A 246 34.91 11.95 0.41
C VAL A 246 34.65 10.49 0.78
N ALA A 247 35.70 9.67 0.87
CA ALA A 247 35.56 8.26 1.22
C ALA A 247 34.97 8.05 2.62
N ASP A 248 35.31 8.89 3.58
CA ASP A 248 34.80 8.80 4.96
C ASP A 248 33.33 9.24 5.08
N GLU A 249 32.87 10.18 4.25
CA GLU A 249 31.50 10.69 4.31
C GLU A 249 30.47 9.80 3.59
N LEU A 250 30.83 9.18 2.46
CA LEU A 250 29.89 8.39 1.67
C LEU A 250 29.22 7.22 2.44
N PRO A 251 29.90 6.49 3.36
CA PRO A 251 29.29 5.54 4.28
C PRO A 251 28.13 6.12 5.09
N ASP A 252 28.33 7.32 5.64
CA ASP A 252 27.33 8.00 6.46
C ASP A 252 26.14 8.42 5.59
N LEU A 253 26.38 8.89 4.36
CA LEU A 253 25.31 9.15 3.40
C LEU A 253 24.53 7.88 3.00
N ALA A 254 25.20 6.72 2.93
CA ALA A 254 24.56 5.46 2.57
C ALA A 254 23.61 4.93 3.65
N ILE A 255 23.94 5.16 4.94
CA ILE A 255 23.23 4.57 6.08
C ILE A 255 22.29 5.57 6.78
N SER A 256 22.61 6.86 6.76
CA SER A 256 21.89 7.89 7.50
C SER A 256 20.46 8.07 7.00
N LYS A 257 19.50 8.10 7.93
CA LYS A 257 18.08 8.42 7.65
C LYS A 257 17.87 9.88 7.24
N ASP A 258 18.82 10.75 7.56
CA ASP A 258 18.77 12.17 7.23
C ASP A 258 19.40 12.46 5.84
N SER A 259 20.00 11.45 5.18
CA SER A 259 20.60 11.56 3.85
C SER A 259 19.56 11.54 2.73
N PHE A 260 19.82 12.30 1.65
CA PHE A 260 19.01 12.26 0.42
C PHE A 260 18.94 10.84 -0.17
N TYR A 261 20.02 10.06 -0.03
CA TYR A 261 20.08 8.68 -0.49
C TYR A 261 19.00 7.82 0.15
N TYR A 262 18.68 8.01 1.43
CA TYR A 262 17.66 7.21 2.13
C TYR A 262 16.25 7.43 1.57
N TRP A 263 15.94 8.65 1.11
CA TRP A 263 14.62 9.06 0.61
C TRP A 263 14.44 8.97 -0.91
N ALA A 264 15.52 8.76 -1.65
CA ALA A 264 15.46 8.60 -3.11
C ALA A 264 14.60 7.40 -3.54
N ASP A 265 13.99 7.49 -4.73
CA ASP A 265 13.28 6.37 -5.35
C ASP A 265 14.26 5.22 -5.65
N GLN A 266 13.75 4.00 -5.82
CA GLN A 266 14.58 2.81 -6.03
C GLN A 266 15.48 2.92 -7.27
N LYS A 267 14.96 3.51 -8.36
CA LYS A 267 15.75 3.72 -9.57
C LYS A 267 16.90 4.70 -9.32
N ASP A 268 16.60 5.82 -8.66
CA ASP A 268 17.60 6.84 -8.35
C ASP A 268 18.65 6.32 -7.37
N LYS A 269 18.26 5.51 -6.36
CA LYS A 269 19.20 4.85 -5.43
C LYS A 269 20.21 3.94 -6.14
N GLU A 270 19.75 3.17 -7.10
CA GLU A 270 20.61 2.30 -7.91
C GLU A 270 21.60 3.12 -8.75
N ASP A 271 21.12 4.20 -9.37
CA ASP A 271 21.96 5.06 -10.19
C ASP A 271 22.99 5.81 -9.33
N ILE A 272 22.59 6.32 -8.16
CA ILE A 272 23.48 6.94 -7.16
C ILE A 272 24.52 5.93 -6.65
N LYS A 273 24.08 4.74 -6.22
CA LYS A 273 24.99 3.69 -5.73
C LYS A 273 26.02 3.30 -6.79
N LYS A 274 25.59 3.19 -8.06
CA LYS A 274 26.51 2.89 -9.18
C LYS A 274 27.49 4.03 -9.45
N ASP A 275 27.09 5.28 -9.33
CA ASP A 275 27.98 6.44 -9.46
C ASP A 275 29.05 6.43 -8.36
N TRP A 276 28.63 6.24 -7.10
CA TRP A 276 29.53 6.18 -5.95
C TRP A 276 30.56 5.06 -6.07
N LEU A 277 30.09 3.84 -6.36
CA LEU A 277 30.97 2.68 -6.54
C LEU A 277 31.91 2.86 -7.73
N ARG A 278 31.48 3.47 -8.83
CA ARG A 278 32.37 3.76 -9.96
C ARG A 278 33.45 4.76 -9.58
N GLY A 279 33.11 5.84 -8.91
CA GLY A 279 34.10 6.82 -8.44
C GLY A 279 35.12 6.22 -7.47
N LEU A 280 34.66 5.52 -6.44
CA LEU A 280 35.53 4.89 -5.45
C LEU A 280 36.45 3.83 -6.06
N ASN A 281 35.95 3.01 -6.99
CA ASN A 281 36.78 2.03 -7.70
C ASN A 281 37.84 2.68 -8.59
N VAL A 282 37.51 3.80 -9.26
CA VAL A 282 38.49 4.58 -10.03
C VAL A 282 39.60 5.10 -9.12
N ALA A 283 39.24 5.61 -7.94
CA ALA A 283 40.23 6.06 -6.97
C ALA A 283 41.11 4.92 -6.47
N LEU A 284 40.51 3.78 -6.10
CA LEU A 284 41.25 2.62 -5.64
C LEU A 284 42.23 2.09 -6.69
N GLU A 285 41.79 1.95 -7.94
CA GLU A 285 42.64 1.49 -9.06
C GLU A 285 43.83 2.41 -9.27
N LYS A 286 43.60 3.73 -9.31
CA LYS A 286 44.65 4.73 -9.55
C LYS A 286 45.63 4.85 -8.38
N LEU A 287 45.17 4.66 -7.14
CA LEU A 287 46.03 4.61 -5.97
C LEU A 287 46.87 3.32 -5.93
N ASP A 288 46.42 2.23 -6.58
CA ASP A 288 47.14 0.95 -6.69
C ASP A 288 48.24 0.93 -7.75
N VAL A 289 48.20 1.82 -8.74
CA VAL A 289 49.31 1.96 -9.70
C VAL A 289 50.52 2.54 -8.98
N ASN A 290 51.68 1.88 -9.06
CA ASN A 290 53.00 2.34 -8.57
C ASN A 290 53.54 3.61 -9.30
N LYS A 291 52.67 4.59 -9.57
CA LYS A 291 52.97 5.93 -10.10
C LYS A 291 52.66 7.01 -9.07
N THR A 292 52.55 6.64 -7.80
CA THR A 292 52.41 7.60 -6.72
C THR A 292 53.68 8.44 -6.61
N PRO A 293 53.56 9.78 -6.49
CA PRO A 293 54.71 10.66 -6.39
C PRO A 293 55.66 10.20 -5.27
N ASP A 294 56.97 10.09 -5.57
CA ASP A 294 58.01 9.65 -4.62
C ASP A 294 58.11 10.53 -3.34
N GLN A 295 57.39 11.66 -3.31
CA GLN A 295 57.44 12.70 -2.28
C GLN A 295 56.30 12.62 -1.26
N LEU A 296 55.29 11.76 -1.46
CA LEU A 296 54.18 11.57 -0.51
C LEU A 296 54.51 10.43 0.48
N ASP A 297 54.08 10.55 1.74
CA ASP A 297 54.25 9.47 2.72
C ASP A 297 53.42 8.24 2.29
N GLY A 298 54.09 7.10 2.15
CA GLY A 298 53.44 5.82 1.81
C GLY A 298 52.40 5.38 2.85
N ASN A 299 52.50 5.86 4.09
CA ASN A 299 51.50 5.61 5.12
C ASN A 299 50.19 6.36 4.83
N ASP A 300 50.24 7.59 4.35
CA ASP A 300 49.05 8.41 4.06
C ASP A 300 48.24 7.79 2.92
N ILE A 301 48.93 7.41 1.84
CA ILE A 301 48.30 6.68 0.72
C ILE A 301 47.67 5.37 1.20
N SER A 302 48.32 4.65 2.12
CA SER A 302 47.76 3.42 2.67
C SER A 302 46.50 3.66 3.50
N ASN A 303 46.41 4.77 4.23
CA ASN A 303 45.24 5.14 5.01
C ASN A 303 44.08 5.53 4.10
N VAL A 304 44.32 6.37 3.09
CA VAL A 304 43.30 6.72 2.09
C VAL A 304 42.75 5.48 1.36
N LYS A 305 43.62 4.52 0.99
CA LYS A 305 43.16 3.25 0.41
C LYS A 305 42.23 2.47 1.34
N LYS A 306 42.50 2.46 2.64
CA LYS A 306 41.63 1.80 3.63
C LYS A 306 40.29 2.51 3.74
N ALA A 307 40.28 3.84 3.77
CA ALA A 307 39.05 4.64 3.78
C ALA A 307 38.19 4.35 2.53
N VAL A 308 38.78 4.41 1.33
CA VAL A 308 38.10 4.09 0.06
C VAL A 308 37.54 2.67 0.06
N LYS A 309 38.33 1.69 0.53
CA LYS A 309 37.87 0.30 0.58
C LYS A 309 36.72 0.11 1.58
N ASN A 310 36.83 0.70 2.76
CA ASN A 310 35.76 0.68 3.76
C ASN A 310 34.47 1.30 3.19
N ALA A 311 34.59 2.39 2.42
CA ALA A 311 33.45 3.02 1.77
C ALA A 311 32.76 2.09 0.77
N ILE A 312 33.53 1.41 -0.08
CA ILE A 312 33.01 0.40 -1.01
C ILE A 312 32.27 -0.70 -0.25
N ASP A 313 32.93 -1.31 0.74
CA ASP A 313 32.37 -2.43 1.51
C ASP A 313 31.04 -2.04 2.19
N VAL A 314 30.96 -0.84 2.78
CA VAL A 314 29.75 -0.33 3.45
C VAL A 314 28.63 -0.04 2.44
N ILE A 315 28.92 0.61 1.31
CA ILE A 315 27.93 0.92 0.28
C ILE A 315 27.40 -0.36 -0.38
N GLU A 316 28.26 -1.35 -0.62
CA GLU A 316 27.85 -2.65 -1.14
C GLU A 316 26.91 -3.38 -0.17
N ALA A 317 27.26 -3.39 1.13
CA ALA A 317 26.49 -4.01 2.20
C ALA A 317 25.24 -3.22 2.62
N ALA A 318 25.08 -1.96 2.19
CA ALA A 318 23.94 -1.12 2.53
C ALA A 318 22.63 -1.83 2.13
N PRO A 319 21.70 -2.03 3.09
CA PRO A 319 20.53 -2.87 2.86
C PRO A 319 19.67 -2.27 1.75
N GLU A 320 19.43 -3.06 0.68
CA GLU A 320 18.35 -2.76 -0.26
C GLU A 320 17.07 -2.57 0.54
N ASN A 321 16.41 -1.42 0.39
CA ASN A 321 15.30 -0.99 1.23
C ASN A 321 14.02 -1.78 0.89
N SER A 322 14.05 -3.10 1.15
CA SER A 322 13.00 -4.11 0.96
C SER A 322 11.72 -3.79 1.74
N TRP A 323 11.83 -2.88 2.71
CA TRP A 323 10.73 -2.43 3.56
C TRP A 323 9.63 -1.67 2.78
N MET A 324 9.98 -0.94 1.71
CA MET A 324 8.98 -0.27 0.88
C MET A 324 8.22 -1.23 -0.05
N LYS A 325 8.88 -2.25 -0.61
CA LYS A 325 8.20 -3.32 -1.36
C LYS A 325 7.17 -4.05 -0.50
N ASN A 326 7.51 -4.28 0.78
CA ASN A 326 6.60 -4.91 1.72
C ASN A 326 5.37 -4.05 2.04
N ARG A 327 5.50 -2.71 2.12
CA ARG A 327 4.36 -1.82 2.39
C ARG A 327 3.31 -1.81 1.29
N VAL A 328 3.74 -1.76 0.03
CA VAL A 328 2.83 -1.79 -1.12
C VAL A 328 2.09 -3.12 -1.17
N LEU A 329 2.80 -4.23 -0.94
CA LEU A 329 2.20 -5.56 -0.90
C LEU A 329 1.21 -5.73 0.27
N ILE A 330 1.55 -5.23 1.46
CA ILE A 330 0.66 -5.21 2.62
C ILE A 330 -0.60 -4.38 2.33
N ALA A 331 -0.45 -3.19 1.75
CA ALA A 331 -1.59 -2.34 1.40
C ALA A 331 -2.51 -3.03 0.37
N ALA A 332 -1.94 -3.66 -0.66
CA ALA A 332 -2.71 -4.42 -1.64
C ALA A 332 -3.48 -5.59 -0.99
N ILE A 333 -2.86 -6.33 -0.08
CA ILE A 333 -3.51 -7.41 0.66
C ILE A 333 -4.68 -6.86 1.51
N ILE A 334 -4.48 -5.74 2.21
CA ILE A 334 -5.53 -5.12 3.03
C ILE A 334 -6.72 -4.71 2.16
N ILE A 335 -6.48 -4.11 0.99
CA ILE A 335 -7.55 -3.71 0.07
C ILE A 335 -8.36 -4.92 -0.39
N ILE A 336 -7.70 -6.03 -0.75
CA ILE A 336 -8.37 -7.27 -1.16
C ILE A 336 -9.22 -7.83 -0.01
N ILE A 337 -8.69 -7.85 1.22
CA ILE A 337 -9.43 -8.31 2.40
C ILE A 337 -10.67 -7.43 2.65
N LEU A 338 -10.51 -6.11 2.61
CA LEU A 338 -11.61 -5.17 2.79
C LEU A 338 -12.70 -5.34 1.71
N TRP A 339 -12.30 -5.63 0.47
CA TRP A 339 -13.24 -5.94 -0.61
C TRP A 339 -14.10 -7.17 -0.30
N PHE A 340 -13.50 -8.27 0.16
CA PHE A 340 -14.26 -9.47 0.54
C PHE A 340 -15.20 -9.22 1.72
N ILE A 341 -14.74 -8.48 2.74
CA ILE A 341 -15.58 -8.09 3.88
C ILE A 341 -16.80 -7.28 3.40
N LEU A 342 -16.60 -6.35 2.46
CA LEU A 342 -17.69 -5.56 1.89
C LEU A 342 -18.72 -6.46 1.15
N LEU A 343 -18.26 -7.45 0.39
CA LEU A 343 -19.15 -8.40 -0.28
C LEU A 343 -19.95 -9.25 0.71
N ASP A 344 -19.32 -9.75 1.78
CA ASP A 344 -20.00 -10.50 2.85
C ASP A 344 -21.08 -9.64 3.54
N LEU A 345 -20.77 -8.36 3.82
CA LEU A 345 -21.71 -7.41 4.38
C LEU A 345 -22.89 -7.13 3.42
N LEU A 346 -22.63 -7.04 2.11
CA LEU A 346 -23.67 -6.88 1.11
C LEU A 346 -24.62 -8.09 1.07
N VAL A 347 -24.10 -9.32 1.12
CA VAL A 347 -24.92 -10.53 1.23
C VAL A 347 -25.80 -10.50 2.49
N LEU A 348 -25.26 -9.99 3.61
CA LEU A 348 -25.98 -9.95 4.87
C LEU A 348 -27.12 -8.92 4.88
N PHE A 349 -26.89 -7.70 4.36
CA PHE A 349 -27.83 -6.59 4.51
C PHE A 349 -28.67 -6.28 3.28
N LYS A 350 -28.11 -6.47 2.08
CA LYS A 350 -28.74 -6.09 0.80
C LYS A 350 -28.42 -7.13 -0.28
N PRO A 351 -28.86 -8.39 -0.12
CA PRO A 351 -28.44 -9.49 -0.99
C PRO A 351 -28.76 -9.24 -2.48
N LEU A 352 -29.89 -8.61 -2.79
CA LEU A 352 -30.30 -8.30 -4.18
C LEU A 352 -29.39 -7.27 -4.88
N TRP A 353 -28.61 -6.48 -4.14
CA TRP A 353 -27.67 -5.54 -4.77
C TRP A 353 -26.58 -6.26 -5.56
N LEU A 354 -26.19 -7.48 -5.16
CA LEU A 354 -25.18 -8.25 -5.87
C LEU A 354 -25.64 -8.65 -7.27
N LEU A 355 -26.91 -9.00 -7.44
CA LEU A 355 -27.50 -9.24 -8.77
C LEU A 355 -27.50 -7.96 -9.60
N ASN A 356 -27.98 -6.85 -9.02
CA ASN A 356 -28.01 -5.57 -9.73
C ASN A 356 -26.61 -5.08 -10.15
N ILE A 357 -25.59 -5.29 -9.32
CA ILE A 357 -24.20 -4.95 -9.64
C ILE A 357 -23.67 -5.83 -10.76
N SER A 358 -23.95 -7.14 -10.73
CA SER A 358 -23.59 -8.05 -11.82
C SER A 358 -24.21 -7.61 -13.14
N ASP A 359 -25.52 -7.33 -13.15
CA ASP A 359 -26.24 -6.90 -14.35
C ASP A 359 -25.73 -5.55 -14.87
N TRP A 360 -25.40 -4.64 -13.95
CA TRP A 360 -24.82 -3.35 -14.30
C TRP A 360 -23.42 -3.50 -14.90
N LEU A 361 -22.59 -4.39 -14.35
CA LEU A 361 -21.25 -4.67 -14.87
C LEU A 361 -21.32 -5.29 -16.27
N GLU A 362 -22.23 -6.23 -16.49
CA GLU A 362 -22.44 -6.85 -17.80
C GLU A 362 -22.81 -5.80 -18.87
N LYS A 363 -23.58 -4.78 -18.50
CA LYS A 363 -23.98 -3.70 -19.42
C LYS A 363 -22.90 -2.65 -19.67
N ASN A 364 -22.00 -2.40 -18.71
CA ASN A 364 -21.15 -1.19 -18.71
C ASN A 364 -19.64 -1.42 -18.88
N ASN A 365 -19.20 -2.61 -19.29
CA ASN A 365 -17.80 -2.93 -19.66
C ASN A 365 -16.72 -2.01 -19.06
N LEU A 366 -16.34 -2.27 -17.81
CA LEU A 366 -15.30 -1.50 -17.12
C LEU A 366 -13.90 -1.99 -17.49
N SER A 367 -13.04 -1.05 -17.89
CA SER A 367 -11.59 -1.25 -17.94
C SER A 367 -10.91 -0.19 -17.07
N LEU A 368 -10.33 -0.63 -15.96
CA LEU A 368 -9.61 0.25 -15.02
C LEU A 368 -8.16 -0.22 -14.94
N THR A 369 -7.24 0.67 -15.28
CA THR A 369 -5.80 0.42 -15.06
C THR A 369 -5.43 0.92 -13.68
N LEU A 370 -5.29 0.00 -12.72
CA LEU A 370 -4.85 0.28 -11.36
C LEU A 370 -3.43 -0.25 -11.19
N TRP A 371 -2.48 0.67 -10.98
CA TRP A 371 -1.08 0.33 -10.66
C TRP A 371 -0.42 -0.55 -11.74
N GLY A 372 -0.69 -0.25 -13.01
CA GLY A 372 -0.18 -1.01 -14.16
C GLY A 372 -0.93 -2.34 -14.43
N ILE A 373 -1.88 -2.73 -13.59
CA ILE A 373 -2.73 -3.91 -13.78
C ILE A 373 -4.05 -3.46 -14.38
N ASN A 374 -4.43 -4.06 -15.51
CA ASN A 374 -5.73 -3.81 -16.13
C ASN A 374 -6.78 -4.72 -15.50
N ILE A 375 -7.63 -4.14 -14.66
CA ILE A 375 -8.77 -4.84 -14.05
C ILE A 375 -9.94 -4.70 -15.01
N SER A 376 -10.24 -5.79 -15.71
CA SER A 376 -11.39 -5.88 -16.60
C SER A 376 -12.67 -6.24 -15.85
N THR A 377 -13.82 -5.95 -16.45
CA THR A 377 -15.15 -6.38 -16.00
C THR A 377 -15.20 -7.88 -15.69
N THR A 378 -14.50 -8.69 -16.48
CA THR A 378 -14.44 -10.15 -16.31
C THR A 378 -13.84 -10.54 -14.97
N VAL A 379 -12.74 -9.88 -14.56
CA VAL A 379 -12.07 -10.17 -13.28
C VAL A 379 -13.00 -9.83 -12.11
N VAL A 380 -13.65 -8.67 -12.16
CA VAL A 380 -14.61 -8.25 -11.12
C VAL A 380 -15.80 -9.21 -11.05
N ARG A 381 -16.34 -9.63 -12.20
CA ARG A 381 -17.43 -10.61 -12.27
C ARG A 381 -17.04 -11.95 -11.66
N ILE A 382 -15.81 -12.45 -11.88
CA ILE A 382 -15.34 -13.71 -11.26
C ILE A 382 -15.37 -13.61 -9.73
N PHE A 383 -14.96 -12.48 -9.15
CA PHE A 383 -15.00 -12.30 -7.70
C PHE A 383 -16.43 -12.14 -7.17
N LEU A 384 -17.33 -11.47 -7.91
CA LEU A 384 -18.74 -11.36 -7.56
C LEU A 384 -19.51 -12.66 -7.74
N PHE A 385 -19.09 -13.51 -8.66
CA PHE A 385 -19.75 -14.77 -9.04
C PHE A 385 -20.08 -15.65 -7.84
N ARG A 386 -19.12 -15.75 -6.91
CA ARG A 386 -19.30 -16.53 -5.68
C ARG A 386 -20.45 -16.00 -4.81
N PHE A 387 -20.67 -14.70 -4.81
CA PHE A 387 -21.61 -14.02 -3.92
C PHE A 387 -22.97 -13.78 -4.57
N GLN A 388 -23.03 -13.56 -5.90
CA GLN A 388 -24.30 -13.31 -6.60
C GLN A 388 -25.28 -14.50 -6.58
N TYR A 389 -24.75 -15.72 -6.45
CA TYR A 389 -25.55 -16.94 -6.33
C TYR A 389 -25.53 -17.54 -4.92
N ASP A 390 -25.19 -16.72 -3.91
CA ASP A 390 -25.32 -17.12 -2.51
C ASP A 390 -26.79 -17.46 -2.18
N PRO A 391 -27.05 -18.52 -1.38
CA PRO A 391 -28.38 -18.87 -0.90
C PRO A 391 -29.27 -17.69 -0.51
N ARG A 392 -28.74 -16.68 0.20
CA ARG A 392 -29.51 -15.52 0.65
C ARG A 392 -29.95 -14.61 -0.50
N VAL A 393 -29.14 -14.53 -1.55
CA VAL A 393 -29.46 -13.76 -2.76
C VAL A 393 -30.59 -14.45 -3.52
N LEU A 394 -30.49 -15.76 -3.69
CA LEU A 394 -31.53 -16.56 -4.33
C LEU A 394 -32.84 -16.53 -3.52
N ASP A 395 -32.77 -16.64 -2.19
CA ASP A 395 -33.95 -16.58 -1.31
C ASP A 395 -34.62 -15.20 -1.34
N ALA A 396 -33.81 -14.13 -1.29
CA ALA A 396 -34.33 -12.78 -1.42
C ALA A 396 -35.02 -12.59 -2.77
N TRP A 397 -34.44 -13.11 -3.86
CA TRP A 397 -35.03 -13.02 -5.19
C TRP A 397 -36.36 -13.79 -5.26
N VAL A 398 -36.40 -15.05 -4.83
CA VAL A 398 -37.65 -15.83 -4.76
C VAL A 398 -38.72 -15.10 -3.96
N LYS A 399 -38.34 -14.53 -2.81
CA LYS A 399 -39.26 -13.77 -1.96
C LYS A 399 -39.90 -12.58 -2.67
N THR A 400 -39.16 -11.90 -3.55
CA THR A 400 -39.73 -10.81 -4.35
C THR A 400 -40.76 -11.28 -5.39
N LYS A 401 -40.69 -12.54 -5.83
CA LYS A 401 -41.54 -13.10 -6.90
C LYS A 401 -42.69 -13.96 -6.41
N LEU A 402 -42.68 -14.38 -5.14
CA LEU A 402 -43.68 -15.29 -4.57
C LEU A 402 -45.13 -14.81 -4.68
N ALA A 403 -45.40 -13.52 -4.51
CA ALA A 403 -46.77 -13.01 -4.57
C ALA A 403 -47.37 -13.18 -5.98
N THR A 404 -46.60 -12.83 -7.01
CA THR A 404 -46.99 -13.01 -8.42
C THR A 404 -47.06 -14.50 -8.77
N ALA A 405 -46.03 -15.27 -8.43
CA ALA A 405 -45.96 -16.70 -8.69
C ALA A 405 -47.11 -17.46 -8.03
N SER A 406 -47.45 -17.15 -6.78
CA SER A 406 -48.57 -17.80 -6.09
C SER A 406 -49.91 -17.47 -6.73
N ARG A 407 -50.10 -16.23 -7.24
CA ARG A 407 -51.31 -15.85 -7.96
C ARG A 407 -51.40 -16.64 -9.28
N GLN A 408 -50.37 -16.55 -10.12
CA GLN A 408 -50.32 -17.23 -11.41
C GLN A 408 -50.41 -18.76 -11.29
N PHE A 409 -49.78 -19.34 -10.28
CA PHE A 409 -49.88 -20.78 -10.01
C PHE A 409 -51.30 -21.19 -9.64
N ASN A 410 -51.97 -20.44 -8.77
CA ASN A 410 -53.36 -20.72 -8.40
C ASN A 410 -54.34 -20.40 -9.53
N ASP A 411 -53.94 -19.54 -10.48
CA ASP A 411 -54.74 -19.19 -11.64
C ASP A 411 -54.68 -20.19 -12.79
N ASN A 412 -53.70 -21.10 -12.77
CA ASN A 412 -53.55 -22.18 -13.76
C ASN A 412 -54.76 -23.13 -13.72
N ASP A 413 -55.33 -23.42 -14.90
CA ASP A 413 -56.52 -24.28 -15.07
C ASP A 413 -56.36 -25.65 -14.37
N THR A 414 -55.19 -26.29 -14.52
CA THR A 414 -54.90 -27.58 -13.87
C THR A 414 -54.95 -27.50 -12.35
N VAL A 415 -54.57 -26.36 -11.77
CA VAL A 415 -54.57 -26.13 -10.32
C VAL A 415 -55.97 -25.77 -9.82
N LYS A 416 -56.72 -24.98 -10.59
CA LYS A 416 -58.13 -24.63 -10.32
C LYS A 416 -59.03 -25.86 -10.33
N ASP A 417 -58.90 -26.70 -11.36
CA ASP A 417 -59.69 -27.93 -11.50
C ASP A 417 -59.41 -28.95 -10.38
N ARG A 418 -58.27 -28.79 -9.68
CA ARG A 418 -57.77 -29.68 -8.64
C ARG A 418 -57.68 -29.00 -7.28
N GLU A 419 -58.42 -27.91 -7.07
CA GLU A 419 -58.35 -27.07 -5.86
C GLU A 419 -58.75 -27.81 -4.57
N ILE A 420 -59.58 -28.85 -4.68
CA ILE A 420 -60.07 -29.67 -3.57
C ILE A 420 -59.15 -30.89 -3.36
N TYR A 421 -57.99 -30.68 -2.73
CA TYR A 421 -57.28 -31.79 -2.08
C TYR A 421 -57.89 -32.01 -0.69
N VAL A 422 -58.43 -33.21 -0.44
CA VAL A 422 -58.95 -33.59 0.88
C VAL A 422 -57.78 -34.17 1.70
N PRO A 423 -57.31 -33.51 2.78
CA PRO A 423 -56.12 -33.92 3.53
C PRO A 423 -56.20 -35.30 4.19
N THR A 424 -57.40 -35.87 4.28
CA THR A 424 -57.68 -37.16 4.94
C THR A 424 -57.45 -38.37 4.05
N ILE A 425 -56.90 -38.22 2.84
CA ILE A 425 -56.58 -39.38 1.98
C ILE A 425 -55.29 -40.04 2.51
N PRO A 426 -55.36 -41.27 3.05
CA PRO A 426 -54.18 -41.93 3.59
C PRO A 426 -53.23 -42.30 2.45
N VAL A 427 -51.94 -42.05 2.66
CA VAL A 427 -50.87 -42.34 1.71
C VAL A 427 -49.84 -43.29 2.30
N ILE A 428 -49.12 -44.01 1.46
CA ILE A 428 -47.97 -44.82 1.89
C ILE A 428 -46.70 -44.09 1.47
N LEU A 429 -45.99 -43.48 2.44
CA LEU A 429 -44.70 -42.83 2.23
C LEU A 429 -43.57 -43.82 2.53
N ASN A 430 -42.80 -44.22 1.52
CA ASN A 430 -41.67 -45.16 1.64
C ASN A 430 -42.04 -46.45 2.41
N GLY A 431 -43.24 -46.99 2.16
CA GLY A 431 -43.77 -48.19 2.82
C GLY A 431 -44.46 -47.93 4.18
N LYS A 432 -44.42 -46.71 4.72
CA LYS A 432 -45.11 -46.33 5.96
C LYS A 432 -46.46 -45.68 5.67
N LEU A 433 -47.53 -46.20 6.28
CA LEU A 433 -48.86 -45.60 6.20
C LEU A 433 -48.91 -44.28 6.98
N ILE A 434 -49.35 -43.21 6.32
CA ILE A 434 -49.59 -41.88 6.89
C ILE A 434 -51.06 -41.53 6.64
N ASN A 435 -51.81 -41.28 7.71
CA ASN A 435 -53.26 -41.04 7.63
C ASN A 435 -53.59 -39.65 7.07
N GLU A 436 -52.80 -38.65 7.46
CA GLU A 436 -52.89 -37.27 6.99
C GLU A 436 -51.48 -36.81 6.68
N LEU A 437 -51.20 -36.58 5.39
CA LEU A 437 -49.89 -36.12 4.97
C LEU A 437 -49.74 -34.64 5.34
N THR A 438 -48.69 -34.31 6.08
CA THR A 438 -48.36 -32.93 6.45
C THR A 438 -46.98 -32.54 5.88
N PRO A 439 -46.67 -31.23 5.81
CA PRO A 439 -45.33 -30.78 5.43
C PRO A 439 -44.22 -31.44 6.25
N LYS A 440 -44.43 -31.62 7.56
CA LYS A 440 -43.44 -32.20 8.49
C LYS A 440 -42.99 -33.61 8.09
N ASP A 441 -43.87 -34.40 7.50
CA ASP A 441 -43.55 -35.76 7.04
C ASP A 441 -42.55 -35.76 5.86
N LEU A 442 -42.44 -34.63 5.15
CA LEU A 442 -41.59 -34.46 3.97
C LEU A 442 -40.41 -33.50 4.20
N GLN A 443 -40.42 -32.67 5.25
CA GLN A 443 -39.39 -31.67 5.51
C GLN A 443 -37.98 -32.24 5.60
N ASP A 444 -37.81 -33.40 6.25
CA ASP A 444 -36.50 -34.06 6.33
C ASP A 444 -35.99 -34.45 4.94
N LYS A 445 -36.89 -34.90 4.06
CA LYS A 445 -36.57 -35.28 2.67
C LYS A 445 -36.19 -34.06 1.83
N PHE A 446 -36.97 -32.99 1.91
CA PHE A 446 -36.68 -31.75 1.17
C PHE A 446 -35.54 -30.92 1.79
N SER A 447 -35.01 -31.31 2.95
CA SER A 447 -33.80 -30.73 3.53
C SER A 447 -32.52 -31.28 2.88
N GLU A 448 -32.56 -32.51 2.33
CA GLU A 448 -31.44 -33.12 1.60
C GLU A 448 -31.00 -32.27 0.40
N PRO A 449 -29.70 -32.26 0.00
CA PRO A 449 -29.20 -31.43 -1.08
C PRO A 449 -29.94 -31.61 -2.41
N ARG A 450 -30.50 -32.81 -2.61
CA ARG A 450 -31.26 -33.22 -3.78
C ARG A 450 -32.34 -34.22 -3.36
N GLU A 451 -33.56 -34.03 -3.83
CA GLU A 451 -34.70 -34.91 -3.55
C GLU A 451 -35.56 -35.10 -4.79
N THR A 452 -35.96 -36.35 -5.05
CA THR A 452 -36.94 -36.70 -6.08
C THR A 452 -38.09 -37.47 -5.46
N LEU A 453 -39.28 -36.89 -5.51
CA LEU A 453 -40.49 -37.46 -4.97
C LEU A 453 -41.35 -38.06 -6.09
N LEU A 454 -41.58 -39.37 -6.04
CA LEU A 454 -42.50 -40.06 -6.94
C LEU A 454 -43.87 -40.23 -6.26
N ILE A 455 -44.92 -39.66 -6.84
CA ILE A 455 -46.30 -39.87 -6.45
C ILE A 455 -46.93 -40.86 -7.44
N CYS A 456 -47.21 -42.08 -6.98
CA CYS A 456 -47.80 -43.12 -7.84
C CYS A 456 -49.15 -43.64 -7.32
N GLY A 457 -49.99 -44.11 -8.23
CA GLY A 457 -51.32 -44.63 -7.90
C GLY A 457 -52.23 -44.68 -9.12
N GLU A 458 -53.33 -45.42 -8.99
CA GLU A 458 -54.32 -45.61 -10.07
C GLU A 458 -54.92 -44.30 -10.58
N ASP A 459 -55.61 -44.37 -11.72
CA ASP A 459 -56.27 -43.19 -12.26
C ASP A 459 -57.34 -42.64 -11.29
N GLY A 460 -57.51 -41.32 -11.25
CA GLY A 460 -58.41 -40.68 -10.29
C GLY A 460 -58.00 -40.73 -8.81
N SER A 461 -56.84 -41.30 -8.46
CA SER A 461 -56.35 -41.38 -7.06
C SER A 461 -55.91 -40.04 -6.44
N GLY A 462 -56.00 -38.93 -7.17
CA GLY A 462 -55.65 -37.60 -6.66
C GLY A 462 -54.15 -37.26 -6.68
N LYS A 463 -53.32 -37.99 -7.44
CA LYS A 463 -51.86 -37.75 -7.54
C LYS A 463 -51.52 -36.30 -7.83
N THR A 464 -52.17 -35.72 -8.82
CA THR A 464 -51.85 -34.35 -9.18
C THR A 464 -52.42 -33.33 -8.21
N ALA A 465 -53.61 -33.58 -7.64
CA ALA A 465 -54.12 -32.74 -6.56
C ALA A 465 -53.12 -32.69 -5.39
N LEU A 466 -52.49 -33.82 -5.06
CA LEU A 466 -51.41 -33.86 -4.07
C LEU A 466 -50.17 -33.07 -4.55
N ALA A 467 -49.73 -33.22 -5.79
CA ALA A 467 -48.60 -32.45 -6.31
C ALA A 467 -48.85 -30.93 -6.26
N CYS A 468 -50.05 -30.48 -6.62
CA CYS A 468 -50.49 -29.08 -6.47
C CYS A 468 -50.50 -28.63 -5.00
N GLN A 469 -50.91 -29.51 -4.08
CA GLN A 469 -50.85 -29.23 -2.64
C GLN A 469 -49.41 -29.07 -2.14
N LEU A 470 -48.48 -29.92 -2.59
CA LEU A 470 -47.05 -29.80 -2.28
C LEU A 470 -46.44 -28.50 -2.82
N ALA A 471 -46.84 -28.07 -4.02
CA ALA A 471 -46.48 -26.76 -4.56
C ALA A 471 -46.96 -25.61 -3.66
N LYS A 472 -48.21 -25.66 -3.19
CA LYS A 472 -48.75 -24.67 -2.25
C LYS A 472 -47.96 -24.64 -0.94
N TRP A 473 -47.56 -25.80 -0.40
CA TRP A 473 -46.69 -25.88 0.78
C TRP A 473 -45.29 -25.33 0.50
N ALA A 474 -44.71 -25.54 -0.68
CA ALA A 474 -43.39 -25.04 -1.01
C ALA A 474 -43.27 -23.51 -0.98
N MET A 475 -44.38 -22.80 -1.23
CA MET A 475 -44.44 -21.33 -1.23
C MET A 475 -44.79 -20.71 0.14
N LYS A 476 -45.20 -21.50 1.15
CA LYS A 476 -45.69 -20.95 2.45
C LYS A 476 -44.67 -20.08 3.18
N ASP A 477 -45.10 -19.04 3.88
CA ASP A 477 -44.21 -18.19 4.68
C ASP A 477 -43.76 -18.84 6.00
N ASP A 478 -44.65 -19.61 6.65
CA ASP A 478 -44.33 -20.32 7.90
C ASP A 478 -43.46 -21.56 7.62
N PRO A 479 -42.22 -21.63 8.15
CA PRO A 479 -41.35 -22.80 8.00
C PRO A 479 -42.00 -24.12 8.41
N ASN A 480 -42.90 -24.13 9.40
CA ASN A 480 -43.57 -25.35 9.87
C ASN A 480 -44.64 -25.87 8.90
N GLN A 481 -45.18 -24.99 8.05
CA GLN A 481 -46.15 -25.31 7.02
C GLN A 481 -45.51 -25.43 5.63
N ARG A 482 -44.19 -25.21 5.55
CA ARG A 482 -43.44 -25.19 4.31
C ARG A 482 -42.81 -26.54 4.01
N LEU A 483 -42.77 -26.91 2.72
CA LEU A 483 -42.18 -28.17 2.27
C LEU A 483 -40.68 -28.27 2.57
N CYS A 484 -39.89 -27.23 2.30
CA CYS A 484 -38.50 -27.13 2.74
C CYS A 484 -38.39 -26.06 3.84
N PRO A 485 -37.98 -26.37 5.08
CA PRO A 485 -38.07 -25.42 6.18
C PRO A 485 -37.17 -24.17 5.98
N ASN A 486 -36.06 -24.33 5.25
CA ASN A 486 -35.01 -23.32 5.15
C ASN A 486 -35.31 -22.20 4.13
N HIS A 487 -36.10 -22.47 3.09
CA HIS A 487 -36.37 -21.51 2.00
C HIS A 487 -37.65 -21.86 1.23
N GLN A 488 -38.24 -20.86 0.60
CA GLN A 488 -39.41 -21.00 -0.29
C GLN A 488 -38.96 -21.45 -1.68
N MET A 489 -39.85 -22.14 -2.40
CA MET A 489 -39.60 -22.58 -3.77
C MET A 489 -40.74 -22.13 -4.68
N LEU A 490 -40.42 -21.75 -5.91
CA LEU A 490 -41.41 -21.45 -6.94
C LEU A 490 -41.76 -22.75 -7.69
N PRO A 491 -43.05 -23.14 -7.78
CA PRO A 491 -43.46 -24.35 -8.45
C PRO A 491 -43.50 -24.17 -9.97
N ILE A 492 -42.78 -25.02 -10.70
CA ILE A 492 -42.77 -25.06 -12.16
C ILE A 492 -43.47 -26.34 -12.61
N PHE A 493 -44.54 -26.20 -13.40
CA PHE A 493 -45.43 -27.30 -13.75
C PHE A 493 -45.24 -27.73 -15.22
N ILE A 494 -44.89 -29.00 -15.43
CA ILE A 494 -44.58 -29.61 -16.73
C ILE A 494 -45.61 -30.70 -17.02
N GLU A 495 -46.53 -30.41 -17.94
CA GLU A 495 -47.66 -31.30 -18.33
C GLU A 495 -47.51 -31.83 -19.76
N ARG A 496 -46.72 -31.15 -20.59
CA ARG A 496 -46.68 -31.37 -22.03
C ARG A 496 -45.43 -32.18 -22.41
N GLU A 497 -45.52 -32.80 -23.58
CA GLU A 497 -44.35 -33.37 -24.25
C GLU A 497 -43.30 -32.29 -24.52
N LEU A 498 -42.03 -32.64 -24.34
CA LEU A 498 -40.90 -31.76 -24.62
C LEU A 498 -40.51 -31.87 -26.09
N SER A 499 -40.17 -30.75 -26.75
CA SER A 499 -39.80 -30.72 -28.19
C SER A 499 -38.66 -31.67 -28.54
N ASP A 500 -38.67 -32.27 -29.73
CA ASP A 500 -37.72 -33.31 -30.18
C ASP A 500 -36.29 -32.83 -30.49
N ASP A 501 -35.84 -31.74 -29.89
CA ASP A 501 -34.53 -31.16 -30.16
C ASP A 501 -33.37 -32.01 -29.62
N ALA A 502 -32.23 -31.97 -30.34
CA ALA A 502 -31.11 -32.90 -30.19
C ALA A 502 -30.32 -32.82 -28.86
N ASN A 503 -30.59 -31.83 -27.99
CA ASN A 503 -29.88 -31.65 -26.72
C ASN A 503 -30.78 -31.96 -25.51
N ASN A 504 -30.78 -33.24 -25.10
CA ASN A 504 -31.75 -33.83 -24.18
C ASN A 504 -32.03 -33.06 -22.88
N GLN A 505 -31.03 -32.48 -22.21
CA GLN A 505 -31.25 -31.77 -20.95
C GLN A 505 -31.60 -30.29 -21.18
N GLN A 506 -31.08 -29.70 -22.24
CA GLN A 506 -31.25 -28.29 -22.56
C GLN A 506 -32.72 -27.96 -22.80
N THR A 507 -33.44 -28.81 -23.52
CA THR A 507 -34.87 -28.64 -23.79
C THR A 507 -35.71 -28.58 -22.51
N LEU A 508 -35.35 -29.36 -21.48
CA LEU A 508 -36.03 -29.29 -20.18
C LEU A 508 -35.74 -27.96 -19.48
N ILE A 509 -34.52 -27.45 -19.58
CA ILE A 509 -34.14 -26.16 -18.98
C ILE A 509 -34.84 -25.00 -19.70
N GLU A 510 -34.94 -25.04 -21.03
CA GLU A 510 -35.66 -24.06 -21.85
C GLU A 510 -37.16 -24.05 -21.51
N GLU A 511 -37.80 -25.21 -21.37
CA GLU A 511 -39.21 -25.28 -20.95
C GLU A 511 -39.38 -24.74 -19.52
N ILE A 512 -38.50 -25.10 -18.58
CA ILE A 512 -38.52 -24.56 -17.21
C ILE A 512 -38.35 -23.04 -17.22
N HIS A 513 -37.45 -22.54 -18.06
CA HIS A 513 -37.16 -21.11 -18.20
C HIS A 513 -38.40 -20.35 -18.71
N GLY A 514 -39.00 -20.80 -19.81
CA GLY A 514 -40.22 -20.18 -20.34
C GLY A 514 -41.42 -20.25 -19.37
N LYS A 515 -41.57 -21.37 -18.64
CA LYS A 515 -42.58 -21.51 -17.59
C LYS A 515 -42.33 -20.59 -16.41
N LEU A 516 -41.08 -20.39 -16.02
CA LEU A 516 -40.69 -19.49 -14.94
C LEU A 516 -41.00 -18.03 -15.30
N GLU A 517 -40.65 -17.59 -16.51
CA GLU A 517 -40.95 -16.23 -16.99
C GLU A 517 -42.46 -15.97 -17.00
N SER A 518 -43.24 -16.93 -17.50
CA SER A 518 -44.71 -16.84 -17.46
C SER A 518 -45.27 -16.82 -16.04
N LEU A 519 -44.66 -17.56 -15.10
CA LEU A 519 -45.14 -17.66 -13.72
C LEU A 519 -44.94 -16.35 -12.94
N ILE A 520 -43.86 -15.62 -13.20
CA ILE A 520 -43.50 -14.42 -12.44
C ILE A 520 -43.82 -13.11 -13.16
N GLU A 521 -44.36 -13.17 -14.38
CA GLU A 521 -44.68 -12.02 -15.24
C GLU A 521 -43.48 -11.07 -15.46
N GLU A 522 -42.26 -11.62 -15.56
CA GLU A 522 -41.07 -10.80 -15.78
C GLU A 522 -41.06 -10.22 -17.20
N VAL A 523 -40.82 -8.91 -17.32
CA VAL A 523 -40.66 -8.25 -18.62
C VAL A 523 -39.23 -8.37 -19.16
N MET A 524 -38.25 -8.56 -18.26
CA MET A 524 -36.85 -8.74 -18.64
C MET A 524 -36.48 -10.23 -18.59
N PRO A 525 -35.76 -10.74 -19.60
CA PRO A 525 -35.38 -12.13 -19.65
C PRO A 525 -34.43 -12.48 -18.52
N ILE A 526 -34.64 -13.65 -17.91
CA ILE A 526 -33.77 -14.16 -16.85
C ILE A 526 -32.57 -14.85 -17.50
N SER A 527 -31.34 -14.64 -17.03
CA SER A 527 -30.19 -15.38 -17.58
C SER A 527 -30.33 -16.89 -17.29
N GLU A 528 -30.01 -17.74 -18.27
CA GLU A 528 -30.04 -19.20 -18.13
C GLU A 528 -29.19 -19.69 -16.95
N GLU A 529 -28.00 -19.11 -16.77
CA GLU A 529 -27.11 -19.43 -15.66
C GLU A 529 -27.75 -19.20 -14.28
N PHE A 530 -28.55 -18.14 -14.13
CA PHE A 530 -29.27 -17.89 -12.89
C PHE A 530 -30.36 -18.94 -12.65
N VAL A 531 -31.07 -19.38 -13.70
CA VAL A 531 -32.06 -20.46 -13.62
C VAL A 531 -31.39 -21.77 -13.19
N GLU A 532 -30.21 -22.10 -13.72
CA GLU A 532 -29.46 -23.26 -13.26
C GLU A 532 -29.17 -23.21 -11.75
N HIS A 533 -28.73 -22.05 -11.25
CA HIS A 533 -28.44 -21.87 -9.83
C HIS A 533 -29.70 -21.98 -8.97
N LEU A 534 -30.83 -21.45 -9.43
CA LEU A 534 -32.12 -21.62 -8.76
C LEU A 534 -32.52 -23.11 -8.70
N LEU A 535 -32.34 -23.88 -9.79
CA LEU A 535 -32.64 -25.32 -9.82
C LEU A 535 -31.72 -26.13 -8.90
N ARG A 536 -30.40 -25.95 -9.02
CA ARG A 536 -29.39 -26.66 -8.22
C ARG A 536 -29.50 -26.35 -6.74
N LYS A 537 -29.95 -25.15 -6.40
CA LYS A 537 -30.07 -24.71 -5.01
C LYS A 537 -31.50 -24.78 -4.48
N LYS A 538 -32.40 -25.50 -5.16
CA LYS A 538 -33.78 -25.81 -4.74
C LYS A 538 -34.68 -24.59 -4.54
N ARG A 539 -34.50 -23.53 -5.32
CA ARG A 539 -35.42 -22.38 -5.34
C ARG A 539 -36.56 -22.56 -6.32
N LEU A 540 -36.46 -23.57 -7.20
CA LEU A 540 -37.52 -24.01 -8.10
C LEU A 540 -37.89 -25.45 -7.75
N LEU A 541 -39.19 -25.69 -7.58
CA LEU A 541 -39.77 -27.02 -7.40
C LEU A 541 -40.39 -27.44 -8.74
N VAL A 542 -39.74 -28.36 -9.45
CA VAL A 542 -40.26 -28.82 -10.75
C VAL A 542 -41.21 -29.98 -10.52
N ILE A 543 -42.39 -29.91 -11.12
CA ILE A 543 -43.44 -30.91 -11.04
C ILE A 543 -43.70 -31.42 -12.45
N VAL A 544 -43.44 -32.71 -12.65
CA VAL A 544 -43.71 -33.42 -13.89
C VAL A 544 -44.99 -34.22 -13.70
N ASP A 545 -46.07 -33.78 -14.31
CA ASP A 545 -47.38 -34.43 -14.23
C ASP A 545 -47.55 -35.47 -15.34
N GLY A 546 -48.08 -36.66 -15.01
CA GLY A 546 -48.38 -37.68 -16.00
C GLY A 546 -47.15 -38.33 -16.62
N TYR A 547 -46.07 -38.55 -15.87
CA TYR A 547 -44.82 -39.11 -16.41
C TYR A 547 -44.99 -40.47 -17.12
N SER A 548 -45.88 -41.34 -16.62
CA SER A 548 -46.22 -42.61 -17.27
C SER A 548 -46.98 -42.46 -18.59
N GLU A 549 -47.45 -41.26 -18.90
CA GLU A 549 -48.22 -40.90 -20.10
C GLU A 549 -47.36 -40.18 -21.13
N MET A 550 -46.19 -39.67 -20.72
CA MET A 550 -45.21 -39.03 -21.60
C MET A 550 -44.50 -40.03 -22.52
N SER A 551 -44.08 -39.57 -23.69
CA SER A 551 -43.32 -40.34 -24.67
C SER A 551 -41.96 -40.83 -24.12
N PRO A 552 -41.42 -41.96 -24.62
CA PRO A 552 -40.07 -42.40 -24.26
C PRO A 552 -39.00 -41.33 -24.48
N GLU A 553 -39.16 -40.51 -25.53
CA GLU A 553 -38.28 -39.40 -25.88
C GLU A 553 -38.27 -38.32 -24.79
N THR A 554 -39.44 -37.88 -24.33
CA THR A 554 -39.58 -36.92 -23.21
C THR A 554 -39.04 -37.50 -21.91
N ARG A 555 -39.32 -38.77 -21.60
CA ARG A 555 -38.77 -39.42 -20.39
C ARG A 555 -37.25 -39.50 -20.42
N GLN A 556 -36.63 -39.65 -21.59
CA GLN A 556 -35.17 -39.65 -21.71
C GLN A 556 -34.51 -38.29 -21.41
N LYS A 557 -35.28 -37.20 -21.43
CA LYS A 557 -34.83 -35.84 -21.07
C LYS A 557 -34.91 -35.61 -19.55
N ILE A 558 -35.79 -36.33 -18.86
CA ILE A 558 -36.03 -36.23 -17.42
C ILE A 558 -35.33 -37.39 -16.70
N LYS A 559 -34.00 -37.27 -16.54
CA LYS A 559 -33.13 -38.32 -15.95
C LYS A 559 -32.58 -37.93 -14.57
N PRO A 560 -33.36 -38.07 -13.49
CA PRO A 560 -32.89 -37.73 -12.15
C PRO A 560 -31.71 -38.60 -11.67
N GLU A 561 -31.43 -39.75 -12.28
CA GLU A 561 -30.25 -40.54 -11.98
C GLU A 561 -28.94 -39.95 -12.53
N SER A 562 -29.02 -39.02 -13.49
CA SER A 562 -27.83 -38.39 -14.08
C SER A 562 -27.12 -37.50 -13.05
N LYS A 563 -25.78 -37.57 -13.05
CA LYS A 563 -24.91 -36.71 -12.23
C LYS A 563 -25.03 -35.23 -12.60
N ASN A 564 -25.35 -34.95 -13.86
CA ASN A 564 -25.43 -33.59 -14.38
C ASN A 564 -26.87 -33.01 -14.36
N PHE A 565 -27.83 -33.76 -13.81
CA PHE A 565 -29.22 -33.30 -13.76
C PHE A 565 -29.38 -32.17 -12.74
N LEU A 566 -29.77 -31.00 -13.26
CA LEU A 566 -29.74 -29.72 -12.53
C LEU A 566 -30.89 -29.54 -11.54
N VAL A 567 -32.02 -30.23 -11.78
CA VAL A 567 -33.23 -30.08 -10.96
C VAL A 567 -33.06 -30.85 -9.65
N HIS A 568 -32.82 -30.13 -8.56
CA HIS A 568 -32.57 -30.74 -7.25
C HIS A 568 -33.82 -30.87 -6.37
N ALA A 569 -34.94 -30.27 -6.75
CA ALA A 569 -36.24 -30.49 -6.14
C ALA A 569 -37.25 -30.88 -7.23
N LEU A 570 -37.54 -32.18 -7.32
CA LEU A 570 -38.36 -32.76 -8.39
C LEU A 570 -39.53 -33.58 -7.80
N ILE A 571 -40.72 -33.34 -8.31
CA ILE A 571 -41.91 -34.17 -8.06
C ILE A 571 -42.34 -34.79 -9.39
N ILE A 572 -42.59 -36.09 -9.39
CA ILE A 572 -43.07 -36.84 -10.56
C ILE A 572 -44.39 -37.50 -10.17
N THR A 573 -45.44 -37.33 -10.97
CA THR A 573 -46.66 -38.14 -10.86
C THR A 573 -46.65 -39.25 -11.91
N SER A 574 -47.03 -40.47 -11.54
CA SER A 574 -47.12 -41.62 -12.46
C SER A 574 -48.25 -42.57 -12.08
N ARG A 575 -48.81 -43.32 -13.03
CA ARG A 575 -49.80 -44.37 -12.77
C ARG A 575 -49.19 -45.58 -12.05
N SER A 576 -47.90 -45.82 -12.20
CA SER A 576 -47.22 -47.00 -11.66
C SER A 576 -45.94 -46.62 -10.92
N LYS A 577 -45.33 -47.58 -10.23
CA LYS A 577 -44.01 -47.40 -9.65
C LYS A 577 -42.98 -47.31 -10.77
N GLU A 578 -42.41 -46.12 -10.95
CA GLU A 578 -41.37 -45.88 -11.95
C GLU A 578 -39.98 -46.22 -11.41
N ILE A 579 -39.17 -46.86 -12.27
CA ILE A 579 -37.74 -47.05 -12.05
C ILE A 579 -37.03 -45.77 -12.53
N LEU A 580 -37.03 -44.76 -11.68
CA LEU A 580 -36.30 -43.49 -11.89
C LEU A 580 -34.77 -43.66 -11.67
N GLY A 581 -34.19 -44.80 -12.06
CA GLY A 581 -32.78 -45.13 -11.86
C GLY A 581 -32.32 -45.21 -10.39
N SER A 582 -30.99 -45.19 -10.17
CA SER A 582 -30.33 -45.29 -8.85
C SER A 582 -30.20 -43.93 -8.15
N VAL A 583 -31.29 -43.18 -8.04
CA VAL A 583 -31.27 -41.88 -7.34
C VAL A 583 -31.01 -42.14 -5.85
N LYS A 584 -29.94 -41.54 -5.30
CA LYS A 584 -29.57 -41.70 -3.89
C LYS A 584 -30.70 -41.33 -2.92
N ASN A 585 -31.43 -40.25 -3.23
CA ASN A 585 -32.49 -39.69 -2.41
C ASN A 585 -33.79 -39.71 -3.20
N LYS A 586 -34.56 -40.80 -3.05
CA LYS A 586 -35.87 -41.00 -3.67
C LYS A 586 -36.89 -41.26 -2.57
N SER A 587 -37.96 -40.49 -2.57
CA SER A 587 -39.15 -40.76 -1.76
C SER A 587 -40.29 -41.19 -2.66
N ILE A 588 -41.08 -42.17 -2.21
CA ILE A 588 -42.23 -42.69 -2.95
C ILE A 588 -43.47 -42.50 -2.10
N ILE A 589 -44.49 -41.86 -2.66
CA ILE A 589 -45.83 -41.75 -2.12
C ILE A 589 -46.75 -42.61 -2.98
N GLU A 590 -47.34 -43.63 -2.38
CA GLU A 590 -48.38 -44.44 -3.02
C GLU A 590 -49.75 -43.95 -2.55
N MET A 591 -50.55 -43.47 -3.51
CA MET A 591 -51.94 -43.07 -3.28
C MET A 591 -52.81 -44.31 -3.20
N LYS A 592 -53.60 -44.45 -2.13
CA LYS A 592 -54.66 -45.47 -2.09
C LYS A 592 -55.85 -44.97 -2.89
N GLY A 593 -56.35 -45.80 -3.81
CA GLY A 593 -57.58 -45.49 -4.55
C GLY A 593 -58.73 -45.22 -3.59
N VAL A 594 -59.46 -44.13 -3.82
CA VAL A 594 -60.74 -43.88 -3.15
C VAL A 594 -61.74 -44.85 -3.77
N HIS A 595 -61.87 -46.06 -3.22
CA HIS A 595 -63.04 -46.86 -3.54
C HIS A 595 -64.27 -46.05 -3.12
N HIS A 596 -65.08 -45.65 -4.11
CA HIS A 596 -66.47 -45.30 -3.87
C HIS A 596 -67.09 -46.45 -3.06
N THR A 597 -67.18 -46.26 -1.75
CA THR A 597 -68.03 -47.07 -0.91
C THR A 597 -69.44 -46.72 -1.34
N LYS A 598 -70.01 -47.55 -2.23
CA LYS A 598 -71.46 -47.64 -2.40
C LYS A 598 -72.03 -47.97 -1.02
N TYR A 599 -72.60 -46.98 -0.36
CA TYR A 599 -73.62 -47.21 0.66
C TYR A 599 -74.94 -47.55 -0.01
#